data_AF-A0A7S0VJP1-F1
#
_entry.id   AF-A0A7S0VJP1-F1
#
_cell.length_a   1.000
_cell.length_b   1.000
_cell.length_c   1.000
_cell.angle_alpha   90.00
_cell.angle_beta   90.00
_cell.angle_gamma   90.00
#
_symmetry.space_group_name_H-M   'P 1'
#
loop_
_entity.id
_entity.type
_entity.pdbx_description
1 polymer ?
#
loop_
_entity_poly.entity_id
_entity_poly.type
_entity_poly.pdbx_seq_one_letter_code
_entity_poly.pdbx_strand_id
1 'polypeptide(L)'
;GPRLYDFSLPPPPPPPHPKPLMGSLEAFNRYFDLEQLIQVVGVVTRNLNRVIDVSAYPSQAAEDSNRRHRPIGIGVQGLAETFQLLGLSFDSDAAAKWNRLIMEAVYYGALRVSCDLARDGGGPYDSYDASPLSRGVLQPDFWAVSPSGLEGLANWAKLRDDLGVYGARNSLLVSSMSTARTSVILGSSEGFEPYFSNFYTQRVLGADFTVVNPHLIEDLAAQGLWSLDLKEELIAANGSVQDILAIPPDLRNLYKTVWEIKQRVLVDLAVDRGPYVDQSQALNVYMSDPTFGKLSSLHFYTWRKGLKTGMRFLKTRAVSSTTLKIALDPKVVERMKASAARRAAGTFAVPPPLSQIRNRVMNGGGGGIMNGSNHSANNLSQQQLQQLQHPQQQQHFGLLNPNGNHTNDEWDMFGGSQATDDGCLNDDDGASDYSVSQRDSQAYKRAFGDDEDFGESWETGSRIFGGSGGEGGG
;
A
#
# COMPACT_ATOMS: atom_id res chain seq x y z
N GLY A 1 38.43 -5.52 -23.35
CA GLY A 1 39.03 -5.06 -22.08
C GLY A 1 38.07 -4.11 -21.40
N PRO A 2 37.88 -4.20 -20.06
CA PRO A 2 36.97 -3.30 -19.36
C PRO A 2 37.54 -1.88 -19.40
N ARG A 3 36.72 -0.92 -19.85
CA ARG A 3 37.07 0.50 -19.76
C ARG A 3 36.99 0.89 -18.28
N LEU A 4 38.16 1.10 -17.67
CA LEU A 4 38.27 1.77 -16.37
C LEU A 4 37.70 3.18 -16.53
N TYR A 5 36.69 3.52 -15.74
CA TYR A 5 36.17 4.88 -15.66
C TYR A 5 37.25 5.81 -15.09
N ASP A 6 37.53 6.89 -15.79
CA ASP A 6 38.43 7.95 -15.34
C ASP A 6 37.69 8.81 -14.29
N PHE A 7 38.06 8.65 -13.02
CA PHE A 7 37.46 9.35 -11.88
C PHE A 7 37.87 10.84 -11.77
N SER A 8 38.67 11.36 -12.71
CA SER A 8 39.11 12.76 -12.71
C SER A 8 38.13 13.73 -13.39
N LEU A 9 37.12 13.20 -14.10
CA LEU A 9 36.07 14.01 -14.74
C LEU A 9 34.79 13.98 -13.90
N PRO A 10 34.16 15.14 -13.60
CA PRO A 10 32.83 15.14 -13.02
C PRO A 10 31.88 14.40 -13.96
N PRO A 11 30.99 13.52 -13.43
CA PRO A 11 30.06 12.78 -14.27
C PRO A 11 29.22 13.75 -15.10
N PRO A 12 28.89 13.41 -16.36
CA PRO A 12 27.95 14.22 -17.12
C PRO A 12 26.67 14.41 -16.31
N PRO A 13 26.05 15.59 -16.34
CA PRO A 13 24.78 15.80 -15.66
C PRO A 13 23.80 14.73 -16.14
N PRO A 14 23.04 14.09 -15.24
CA PRO A 14 22.04 13.12 -15.65
C PRO A 14 21.11 13.78 -16.67
N PRO A 15 20.61 13.04 -17.68
CA PRO A 15 19.60 13.56 -18.57
C PRO A 15 18.47 14.14 -17.72
N PRO A 16 17.85 15.28 -18.11
CA PRO A 16 16.80 15.89 -17.33
C PRO A 16 15.75 14.84 -17.05
N HIS A 17 15.61 14.45 -15.79
CA HIS A 17 14.57 13.50 -15.40
C HIS A 17 13.24 14.13 -15.85
N PRO A 18 12.41 13.41 -16.61
CA PRO A 18 11.06 13.90 -16.88
C PRO A 18 10.43 14.24 -15.54
N LYS A 19 9.79 15.40 -15.46
CA LYS A 19 9.10 15.80 -14.22
C LYS A 19 8.19 14.64 -13.80
N PRO A 20 8.22 14.23 -12.52
CA PRO A 20 7.37 13.15 -12.06
C PRO A 20 5.91 13.51 -12.37
N LEU A 21 5.13 12.53 -12.80
CA LEU A 21 3.70 12.73 -13.03
C LEU A 21 3.03 13.10 -11.70
N MET A 22 2.28 14.20 -11.69
CA MET A 22 1.58 14.70 -10.51
C MET A 22 0.13 15.05 -10.88
N GLY A 23 -0.76 15.05 -9.87
CA GLY A 23 -2.19 15.35 -10.04
C GLY A 23 -2.93 14.38 -10.97
N SER A 24 -4.17 14.71 -11.31
CA SER A 24 -5.08 13.92 -12.16
C SER A 24 -5.55 14.66 -13.40
N LEU A 25 -5.23 15.96 -13.57
CA LEU A 25 -5.73 16.79 -14.67
C LEU A 25 -5.50 16.23 -16.08
N GLU A 26 -4.36 15.58 -16.33
CA GLU A 26 -4.02 14.97 -17.62
C GLU A 26 -4.18 13.44 -17.63
N ALA A 27 -4.93 12.88 -16.68
CA ALA A 27 -5.11 11.43 -16.54
C ALA A 27 -5.61 10.75 -17.83
N PHE A 28 -6.37 11.46 -18.67
CA PHE A 28 -6.89 10.92 -19.93
C PHE A 28 -5.82 10.66 -21.00
N ASN A 29 -4.63 11.26 -20.86
CA ASN A 29 -3.47 11.02 -21.72
C ASN A 29 -2.49 10.00 -21.11
N ARG A 30 -2.82 9.44 -19.94
CA ARG A 30 -1.96 8.50 -19.22
C ARG A 30 -2.45 7.08 -19.45
N TYR A 31 -1.50 6.16 -19.41
CA TYR A 31 -1.75 4.74 -19.47
C TYR A 31 -0.89 4.04 -18.42
N PHE A 32 -1.29 2.83 -18.05
CA PHE A 32 -0.50 1.97 -17.18
C PHE A 32 0.18 0.91 -18.02
N ASP A 33 1.51 0.87 -17.98
CA ASP A 33 2.32 -0.04 -18.80
C ASP A 33 2.45 -1.42 -18.12
N LEU A 34 1.51 -2.32 -18.46
CA LEU A 34 1.52 -3.69 -17.94
C LEU A 34 2.70 -4.51 -18.45
N GLU A 35 3.17 -4.24 -19.68
CA GLU A 35 4.32 -4.95 -20.25
C GLU A 35 5.60 -4.60 -19.47
N GLN A 36 5.82 -3.30 -19.23
CA GLN A 36 6.94 -2.83 -18.43
C GLN A 36 6.89 -3.38 -17.00
N LEU A 37 5.69 -3.47 -16.39
CA LEU A 37 5.51 -4.09 -15.09
C LEU A 37 5.94 -5.57 -15.10
N ILE A 38 5.48 -6.36 -16.08
CA ILE A 38 5.85 -7.78 -16.23
C ILE A 38 7.37 -7.94 -16.34
N GLN A 39 8.03 -7.05 -17.11
CA GLN A 39 9.49 -7.06 -17.26
C GLN A 39 10.21 -6.77 -15.94
N VAL A 40 9.79 -5.73 -15.21
CA VAL A 40 10.39 -5.33 -13.93
C VAL A 40 10.18 -6.42 -12.87
N VAL A 41 8.97 -7.00 -12.80
CA VAL A 41 8.70 -8.13 -11.90
C VAL A 41 9.63 -9.30 -12.21
N GLY A 42 9.90 -9.57 -13.49
CA GLY A 42 10.88 -10.57 -13.89
C GLY A 42 12.28 -10.31 -13.33
N VAL A 43 12.74 -9.05 -13.32
CA VAL A 43 14.02 -8.68 -12.69
C VAL A 43 13.98 -8.93 -11.18
N VAL A 44 12.89 -8.53 -10.52
CA VAL A 44 12.70 -8.75 -9.07
C VAL A 44 12.71 -10.24 -8.74
N THR A 45 12.05 -11.09 -9.52
CA THR A 45 12.06 -12.55 -9.33
C THR A 45 13.48 -13.11 -9.39
N ARG A 46 14.30 -12.70 -10.37
CA ARG A 46 15.71 -13.15 -10.45
C ARG A 46 16.52 -12.69 -9.26
N ASN A 47 16.33 -11.44 -8.83
CA ASN A 47 17.02 -10.87 -7.67
C ASN A 47 16.67 -11.63 -6.39
N LEU A 48 15.38 -11.83 -6.10
CA LEU A 48 14.93 -12.54 -4.91
C LEU A 48 15.35 -14.01 -4.93
N ASN A 49 15.33 -14.67 -6.10
CA ASN A 49 15.84 -16.03 -6.20
C ASN A 49 17.34 -16.10 -5.89
N ARG A 50 18.13 -15.09 -6.29
CA ARG A 50 19.56 -15.01 -5.96
C ARG A 50 19.79 -14.73 -4.47
N VAL A 51 18.94 -13.94 -3.83
CA VAL A 51 19.02 -13.66 -2.38
C VAL A 51 19.03 -14.96 -1.58
N ILE A 52 18.18 -15.93 -1.93
CA ILE A 52 18.16 -17.26 -1.30
C ILE A 52 19.55 -17.91 -1.29
N ASP A 53 20.35 -17.71 -2.34
CA ASP A 53 21.64 -18.39 -2.42
C ASP A 53 22.77 -17.67 -1.68
N VAL A 54 22.68 -16.35 -1.54
CA VAL A 54 23.73 -15.50 -0.94
C VAL A 54 23.43 -15.08 0.50
N SER A 55 22.21 -15.28 0.98
CA SER A 55 21.82 -14.96 2.35
C SER A 55 22.63 -15.78 3.36
N ALA A 56 23.10 -15.10 4.41
CA ALA A 56 23.55 -15.77 5.62
C ALA A 56 22.33 -16.11 6.48
N TYR A 57 22.15 -17.40 6.77
CA TYR A 57 21.00 -17.89 7.54
C TYR A 57 21.32 -17.93 9.04
N PRO A 58 20.40 -17.48 9.91
CA PRO A 58 20.61 -17.52 11.36
C PRO A 58 20.51 -18.94 11.96
N SER A 59 19.92 -19.88 11.22
CA SER A 59 19.79 -21.28 11.64
C SER A 59 19.78 -22.22 10.45
N GLN A 60 20.22 -23.47 10.67
CA GLN A 60 20.22 -24.51 9.65
C GLN A 60 18.80 -24.80 9.14
N ALA A 61 17.80 -24.82 10.03
CA ALA A 61 16.41 -25.06 9.65
C ALA A 61 15.87 -23.99 8.67
N ALA A 62 16.26 -22.72 8.85
CA ALA A 62 15.88 -21.64 7.94
C ALA A 62 16.56 -21.80 6.57
N GLU A 63 17.84 -22.17 6.55
CA GLU A 63 18.55 -22.45 5.31
C GLU A 63 17.92 -23.64 4.57
N ASP A 64 17.73 -24.77 5.25
CA ASP A 64 17.18 -25.99 4.67
C ASP A 64 15.80 -25.73 4.05
N SER A 65 14.95 -24.98 4.75
CA SER A 65 13.63 -24.60 4.25
C SER A 65 13.72 -23.75 2.98
N ASN A 66 14.53 -22.69 3.00
CA ASN A 66 14.67 -21.80 1.84
C ASN A 66 15.37 -22.47 0.67
N ARG A 67 16.34 -23.37 0.89
CA ARG A 67 16.99 -24.14 -0.18
C ARG A 67 16.01 -25.14 -0.81
N ARG A 68 15.21 -25.85 0.00
CA ARG A 68 14.27 -26.89 -0.45
C ARG A 68 13.05 -26.34 -1.18
N HIS A 69 12.50 -25.22 -0.71
CA HIS A 69 11.23 -24.68 -1.20
C HIS A 69 11.42 -23.41 -2.05
N ARG A 70 12.52 -22.69 -1.85
CA ARG A 70 12.85 -21.44 -2.54
C ARG A 70 11.70 -20.41 -2.64
N PRO A 71 10.92 -20.16 -1.57
CA PRO A 71 9.82 -19.21 -1.64
C PRO A 71 10.36 -17.77 -1.76
N ILE A 72 9.68 -16.93 -2.52
CA ILE A 72 9.92 -15.48 -2.58
C ILE A 72 8.61 -14.73 -2.34
N GLY A 73 8.69 -13.45 -1.97
CA GLY A 73 7.51 -12.61 -1.72
C GLY A 73 7.59 -11.30 -2.48
N ILE A 74 6.85 -11.20 -3.59
CA ILE A 74 6.74 -9.98 -4.38
C ILE A 74 5.44 -9.26 -3.99
N GLY A 75 5.57 -8.02 -3.54
CA GLY A 75 4.47 -7.12 -3.23
C GLY A 75 4.42 -5.91 -4.17
N VAL A 76 3.45 -5.04 -3.94
CA VAL A 76 3.30 -3.75 -4.63
C VAL A 76 3.22 -2.62 -3.60
N GLN A 77 3.59 -1.41 -3.99
CA GLN A 77 3.30 -0.16 -3.29
C GLN A 77 2.87 0.90 -4.31
N GLY A 78 2.29 2.01 -3.84
CA GLY A 78 1.86 3.10 -4.74
C GLY A 78 0.53 2.86 -5.46
N LEU A 79 -0.35 1.96 -4.98
CA LEU A 79 -1.62 1.69 -5.66
C LEU A 79 -2.58 2.89 -5.62
N ALA A 80 -2.70 3.58 -4.49
CA ALA A 80 -3.56 4.76 -4.38
C ALA A 80 -3.05 5.91 -5.24
N GLU A 81 -1.74 6.12 -5.27
CA GLU A 81 -1.08 7.07 -6.17
C GLU A 81 -1.36 6.72 -7.64
N THR A 82 -1.21 5.45 -8.02
CA THR A 82 -1.52 4.99 -9.38
C THR A 82 -2.95 5.33 -9.78
N PHE A 83 -3.92 5.10 -8.90
CA PHE A 83 -5.32 5.46 -9.17
C PHE A 83 -5.53 6.97 -9.27
N GLN A 84 -4.90 7.78 -8.42
CA GLN A 84 -4.94 9.24 -8.52
C GLN A 84 -4.35 9.73 -9.85
N LEU A 85 -3.20 9.19 -10.26
CA LEU A 85 -2.55 9.53 -11.53
C LEU A 85 -3.41 9.14 -12.74
N LEU A 86 -4.15 8.05 -12.66
CA LEU A 86 -5.10 7.62 -13.70
C LEU A 86 -6.48 8.28 -13.58
N GLY A 87 -6.70 9.17 -12.61
CA GLY A 87 -7.98 9.85 -12.40
C GLY A 87 -9.12 8.89 -11.98
N LEU A 88 -8.78 7.80 -11.30
CA LEU A 88 -9.71 6.76 -10.85
C LEU A 88 -9.97 6.92 -9.36
N SER A 89 -11.23 7.06 -8.95
CA SER A 89 -11.53 6.93 -7.52
C SER A 89 -11.30 5.50 -7.08
N PHE A 90 -10.78 5.34 -5.86
CA PHE A 90 -10.40 4.05 -5.31
C PHE A 90 -11.56 3.04 -5.26
N ASP A 91 -12.79 3.56 -5.15
CA ASP A 91 -14.04 2.80 -5.09
C ASP A 91 -14.79 2.68 -6.43
N SER A 92 -14.13 2.97 -7.55
CA SER A 92 -14.70 2.80 -8.89
C SER A 92 -14.50 1.39 -9.44
N ASP A 93 -15.42 0.93 -10.30
CA ASP A 93 -15.28 -0.35 -11.03
C ASP A 93 -14.01 -0.38 -11.90
N ALA A 94 -13.61 0.78 -12.43
CA ALA A 94 -12.37 0.92 -13.19
C ALA A 94 -11.13 0.67 -12.31
N ALA A 95 -11.11 1.18 -11.07
CA ALA A 95 -10.05 0.88 -10.11
C ALA A 95 -10.02 -0.61 -9.73
N ALA A 96 -11.20 -1.25 -9.58
CA ALA A 96 -11.28 -2.69 -9.34
C ALA A 96 -10.73 -3.53 -10.51
N LYS A 97 -11.03 -3.13 -11.76
CA LYS A 97 -10.44 -3.75 -12.96
C LYS A 97 -8.92 -3.61 -12.97
N TRP A 98 -8.38 -2.42 -12.72
CA TRP A 98 -6.93 -2.19 -12.68
C TRP A 98 -6.24 -2.92 -11.54
N ASN A 99 -6.84 -2.97 -10.34
CA ASN A 99 -6.35 -3.78 -9.23
C ASN A 99 -6.16 -5.26 -9.62
N ARG A 100 -7.14 -5.82 -10.37
CA ARG A 100 -7.05 -7.19 -10.88
C ARG A 100 -5.94 -7.35 -11.92
N LEU A 101 -5.90 -6.48 -12.92
CA LEU A 101 -4.92 -6.54 -14.02
C LEU A 101 -3.48 -6.38 -13.53
N ILE A 102 -3.23 -5.45 -12.62
CA ILE A 102 -1.89 -5.23 -12.03
C ILE A 102 -1.43 -6.50 -11.32
N MET A 103 -2.29 -7.11 -10.51
CA MET A 103 -1.92 -8.31 -9.74
C MET A 103 -1.81 -9.56 -10.63
N GLU A 104 -2.64 -9.68 -11.67
CA GLU A 104 -2.49 -10.71 -12.70
C GLU A 104 -1.13 -10.56 -13.43
N ALA A 105 -0.72 -9.34 -13.78
CA ALA A 105 0.57 -9.05 -14.39
C ALA A 105 1.76 -9.39 -13.48
N VAL A 106 1.68 -9.06 -12.20
CA VAL A 106 2.69 -9.43 -11.20
C VAL A 106 2.82 -10.94 -11.10
N TYR A 107 1.72 -11.67 -10.96
CA TYR A 107 1.78 -13.13 -10.85
C TYR A 107 2.30 -13.79 -12.13
N TYR A 108 1.80 -13.37 -13.29
CA TYR A 108 2.24 -13.88 -14.59
C TYR A 108 3.74 -13.66 -14.81
N GLY A 109 4.22 -12.43 -14.60
CA GLY A 109 5.63 -12.08 -14.77
C GLY A 109 6.54 -12.87 -13.85
N ALA A 110 6.15 -13.03 -12.58
CA ALA A 110 6.93 -13.78 -11.60
C ALA A 110 6.99 -15.27 -11.94
N LEU A 111 5.84 -15.88 -12.27
CA LEU A 111 5.76 -17.31 -12.56
C LEU A 111 6.49 -17.67 -13.86
N ARG A 112 6.34 -16.84 -14.90
CA ARG A 112 7.07 -16.98 -16.16
C ARG A 112 8.58 -17.00 -15.93
N VAL A 113 9.10 -16.05 -15.16
CA VAL A 113 10.55 -15.99 -14.89
C VAL A 113 11.01 -17.10 -13.94
N SER A 114 10.18 -17.53 -13.00
CA SER A 114 10.50 -18.70 -12.18
C SER A 114 10.61 -19.98 -13.02
N CYS A 115 9.77 -20.14 -14.05
CA CYS A 115 9.90 -21.21 -15.03
C CYS A 115 11.16 -21.07 -15.90
N ASP A 116 11.46 -19.86 -16.40
CA ASP A 116 12.70 -19.58 -17.14
C ASP A 116 13.95 -19.96 -16.30
N LEU A 117 13.97 -19.62 -15.00
CA LEU A 117 15.07 -19.98 -14.10
C LEU A 117 15.23 -21.50 -13.91
N ALA A 118 14.12 -22.25 -13.89
CA ALA A 118 14.18 -23.70 -13.83
C ALA A 118 14.74 -24.28 -15.14
N ARG A 119 14.27 -23.78 -16.29
CA ARG A 119 14.75 -24.18 -17.63
C ARG A 119 16.23 -23.87 -17.85
N ASP A 120 16.68 -22.67 -17.50
CA ASP A 120 18.01 -22.13 -17.86
C ASP A 120 19.15 -22.66 -16.95
N GLY A 121 18.97 -23.85 -16.37
CA GLY A 121 19.99 -24.58 -15.63
C GLY A 121 19.80 -24.62 -14.11
N GLY A 122 18.80 -23.94 -13.56
CA GLY A 122 18.50 -24.03 -12.13
C GLY A 122 17.82 -25.33 -11.73
N GLY A 123 17.03 -25.92 -12.63
CA GLY A 123 16.08 -26.99 -12.31
C GLY A 123 14.95 -26.50 -11.41
N PRO A 124 13.86 -27.29 -11.26
CA PRO A 124 12.81 -26.97 -10.31
C PRO A 124 13.34 -26.91 -8.86
N TYR A 125 12.60 -26.29 -7.94
CA TYR A 125 12.90 -26.42 -6.51
C TYR A 125 12.68 -27.87 -6.04
N ASP A 126 13.41 -28.31 -5.01
CA ASP A 126 13.52 -29.73 -4.62
C ASP A 126 12.17 -30.41 -4.32
N SER A 127 11.19 -29.65 -3.84
CA SER A 127 9.86 -30.15 -3.47
C SER A 127 8.78 -29.90 -4.54
N TYR A 128 9.18 -29.64 -5.79
CA TYR A 128 8.26 -29.30 -6.89
C TYR A 128 7.30 -30.43 -7.23
N ASP A 129 7.77 -31.68 -7.31
CA ASP A 129 6.97 -32.80 -7.81
C ASP A 129 5.70 -33.06 -6.98
N ALA A 130 5.75 -32.79 -5.67
CA ALA A 130 4.61 -32.93 -4.76
C ALA A 130 3.64 -31.74 -4.78
N SER A 131 3.95 -30.68 -5.54
CA SER A 131 3.21 -29.42 -5.49
C SER A 131 1.96 -29.41 -6.39
N PRO A 132 1.04 -28.45 -6.19
CA PRO A 132 -0.01 -28.19 -7.18
C PRO A 132 0.54 -27.72 -8.53
N LEU A 133 1.65 -26.97 -8.54
CA LEU A 133 2.26 -26.46 -9.77
C LEU A 133 2.72 -27.58 -10.71
N SER A 134 3.27 -28.69 -10.18
CA SER A 134 3.67 -29.86 -10.99
C SER A 134 2.50 -30.53 -11.70
N ARG A 135 1.28 -30.35 -11.18
CA ARG A 135 0.03 -30.82 -11.79
C ARG A 135 -0.62 -29.77 -12.70
N GLY A 136 0.08 -28.67 -12.97
CA GLY A 136 -0.41 -27.56 -13.76
C GLY A 136 -1.51 -26.75 -13.07
N VAL A 137 -1.69 -26.85 -11.75
CA VAL A 137 -2.69 -26.08 -10.98
C VAL A 137 -2.05 -24.78 -10.50
N LEU A 138 -2.57 -23.66 -10.97
CA LEU A 138 -2.10 -22.30 -10.65
C LEU A 138 -2.99 -21.63 -9.60
N GLN A 139 -2.51 -20.52 -9.05
CA GLN A 139 -3.25 -19.78 -8.01
C GLN A 139 -4.70 -19.40 -8.41
N PRO A 140 -4.98 -18.93 -9.65
CA PRO A 140 -6.35 -18.60 -10.06
C PRO A 140 -7.30 -19.80 -10.05
N ASP A 141 -6.79 -21.02 -10.26
CA ASP A 141 -7.60 -22.23 -10.33
C ASP A 141 -8.19 -22.59 -8.96
N PHE A 142 -7.45 -22.35 -7.88
CA PHE A 142 -7.95 -22.52 -6.50
C PHE A 142 -9.13 -21.59 -6.18
N TRP A 143 -9.29 -20.51 -6.95
CA TRP A 143 -10.37 -19.54 -6.80
C TRP A 143 -11.45 -19.70 -7.88
N ALA A 144 -11.33 -20.72 -8.76
CA ALA A 144 -12.17 -20.89 -9.94
C ALA A 144 -12.22 -19.64 -10.84
N VAL A 145 -11.11 -18.91 -10.95
CA VAL A 145 -10.99 -17.70 -11.78
C VAL A 145 -10.21 -18.00 -13.05
N SER A 146 -10.80 -17.65 -14.19
CA SER A 146 -10.11 -17.66 -15.48
C SER A 146 -9.34 -16.34 -15.67
N PRO A 147 -8.01 -16.39 -15.88
CA PRO A 147 -7.22 -15.19 -16.14
C PRO A 147 -7.67 -14.42 -17.38
N SER A 148 -7.49 -13.10 -17.39
CA SER A 148 -7.92 -12.24 -18.51
C SER A 148 -7.01 -12.34 -19.75
N GLY A 149 -5.79 -12.87 -19.58
CA GLY A 149 -4.78 -12.89 -20.64
C GLY A 149 -4.06 -11.55 -20.83
N LEU A 150 -4.31 -10.57 -19.94
CA LEU A 150 -3.65 -9.26 -19.93
C LEU A 150 -3.62 -8.59 -21.31
N GLU A 151 -4.77 -8.57 -21.99
CA GLU A 151 -4.93 -7.96 -23.32
C GLU A 151 -3.97 -8.55 -24.38
N GLY A 152 -3.63 -9.84 -24.24
CA GLY A 152 -2.74 -10.56 -25.15
C GLY A 152 -1.27 -10.62 -24.69
N LEU A 153 -0.92 -9.94 -23.59
CA LEU A 153 0.42 -9.99 -23.01
C LEU A 153 0.73 -11.34 -22.31
N ALA A 154 -0.31 -12.06 -21.87
CA ALA A 154 -0.14 -13.32 -21.14
C ALA A 154 -0.68 -14.53 -21.89
N ASN A 155 0.22 -15.45 -22.25
CA ASN A 155 -0.13 -16.77 -22.75
C ASN A 155 -0.08 -17.81 -21.61
N TRP A 156 -1.19 -17.94 -20.88
CA TRP A 156 -1.31 -18.86 -19.75
C TRP A 156 -1.27 -20.34 -20.14
N ALA A 157 -1.79 -20.70 -21.32
CA ALA A 157 -1.76 -22.08 -21.81
C ALA A 157 -0.30 -22.52 -22.05
N LYS A 158 0.46 -21.71 -22.80
CA LYS A 158 1.89 -21.96 -23.02
C LYS A 158 2.66 -22.02 -21.70
N LEU A 159 2.37 -21.12 -20.75
CA LEU A 159 3.06 -21.13 -19.47
C LEU A 159 2.78 -22.42 -18.67
N ARG A 160 1.56 -22.97 -18.73
CA ARG A 160 1.26 -24.27 -18.12
C ARG A 160 2.02 -25.41 -18.80
N ASP A 161 2.11 -25.40 -20.12
CA ASP A 161 2.89 -26.40 -20.87
C ASP A 161 4.38 -26.32 -20.49
N ASP A 162 4.95 -25.11 -20.44
CA ASP A 162 6.34 -24.89 -20.05
C ASP A 162 6.60 -25.34 -18.60
N LEU A 163 5.68 -25.08 -17.66
CA LEU A 163 5.77 -25.56 -16.28
C LEU A 163 5.72 -27.09 -16.19
N GLY A 164 4.93 -27.74 -17.04
CA GLY A 164 4.89 -29.20 -17.12
C GLY A 164 6.20 -29.81 -17.60
N VAL A 165 6.96 -29.11 -18.45
CA VAL A 165 8.23 -29.58 -19.01
C VAL A 165 9.42 -29.22 -18.12
N TYR A 166 9.50 -27.97 -17.67
CA TYR A 166 10.69 -27.41 -17.02
C TYR A 166 10.53 -27.24 -15.50
N GLY A 167 9.31 -27.20 -15.00
CA GLY A 167 8.99 -26.85 -13.63
C GLY A 167 9.18 -25.36 -13.30
N ALA A 168 9.13 -25.04 -12.00
CA ALA A 168 9.35 -23.70 -11.47
C ALA A 168 10.51 -23.68 -10.47
N ARG A 169 11.27 -22.58 -10.42
CA ARG A 169 12.40 -22.44 -9.50
C ARG A 169 11.98 -22.04 -8.08
N ASN A 170 10.77 -21.51 -7.90
CA ASN A 170 10.27 -21.00 -6.63
C ASN A 170 8.88 -21.59 -6.36
N SER A 171 8.64 -22.02 -5.12
CA SER A 171 7.34 -22.60 -4.72
C SER A 171 6.22 -21.57 -4.57
N LEU A 172 6.57 -20.37 -4.13
CA LEU A 172 5.66 -19.24 -3.88
C LEU A 172 6.32 -17.96 -4.37
N LEU A 173 5.52 -17.02 -4.87
CA LEU A 173 5.99 -15.87 -5.63
C LEU A 173 5.47 -14.52 -5.12
N VAL A 174 4.17 -14.43 -4.81
CA VAL A 174 3.49 -13.16 -4.61
C VAL A 174 2.91 -13.08 -3.20
N SER A 175 3.31 -12.02 -2.48
CA SER A 175 2.88 -11.74 -1.12
C SER A 175 2.81 -10.22 -0.93
N SER A 176 1.60 -9.70 -0.75
CA SER A 176 1.41 -8.26 -0.60
C SER A 176 1.67 -7.83 0.84
N MET A 177 2.92 -7.49 1.14
CA MET A 177 3.38 -7.04 2.46
C MET A 177 3.05 -5.57 2.76
N SER A 178 3.25 -5.16 4.02
CA SER A 178 3.28 -3.74 4.39
C SER A 178 4.60 -3.14 3.90
N THR A 179 4.52 -1.94 3.32
CA THR A 179 5.67 -1.21 2.78
C THR A 179 5.94 0.07 3.56
N ALA A 180 5.52 0.15 4.83
CA ALA A 180 5.48 1.38 5.62
C ALA A 180 6.78 2.21 5.59
N ARG A 181 7.95 1.57 5.52
CA ARG A 181 9.25 2.28 5.41
C ARG A 181 9.64 2.57 3.96
N THR A 182 9.55 1.57 3.07
CA THR A 182 9.99 1.71 1.67
C THR A 182 9.10 2.64 0.87
N SER A 183 7.81 2.72 1.18
CA SER A 183 6.89 3.66 0.54
C SER A 183 7.22 5.11 0.92
N VAL A 184 7.63 5.37 2.17
CA VAL A 184 8.10 6.69 2.59
C VAL A 184 9.39 7.08 1.89
N ILE A 185 10.37 6.16 1.81
CA ILE A 185 11.64 6.41 1.09
C ILE A 185 11.38 6.78 -0.37
N LEU A 186 10.44 6.09 -1.02
CA LEU A 186 10.10 6.29 -2.43
C LEU A 186 9.01 7.36 -2.64
N GLY A 187 8.49 7.98 -1.59
CA GLY A 187 7.45 9.02 -1.68
C GLY A 187 6.09 8.53 -2.21
N SER A 188 5.77 7.25 -2.03
CA SER A 188 4.56 6.59 -2.58
C SER A 188 3.58 6.16 -1.48
N SER A 189 2.36 5.79 -1.88
CA SER A 189 1.37 5.23 -0.94
C SER A 189 1.78 3.83 -0.44
N GLU A 190 1.39 3.49 0.79
CA GLU A 190 1.70 2.16 1.36
C GLU A 190 0.93 1.04 0.64
N GLY A 191 1.65 0.02 0.20
CA GLY A 191 1.06 -1.22 -0.29
C GLY A 191 -0.02 -1.03 -1.37
N PHE A 192 -1.12 -1.71 -1.14
CA PHE A 192 -2.38 -1.59 -1.89
C PHE A 192 -3.41 -0.73 -1.15
N GLU A 193 -3.01 0.08 -0.16
CA GLU A 193 -3.94 0.81 0.70
C GLU A 193 -4.31 2.18 0.12
N PRO A 194 -5.55 2.68 0.35
CA PRO A 194 -5.87 4.08 0.14
C PRO A 194 -5.02 4.98 1.03
N TYR A 195 -4.93 6.26 0.69
CA TYR A 195 -4.33 7.25 1.59
C TYR A 195 -5.08 7.27 2.93
N PHE A 196 -4.32 7.11 4.01
CA PHE A 196 -4.83 7.22 5.37
C PHE A 196 -5.43 8.62 5.62
N SER A 197 -4.77 9.64 5.09
CA SER A 197 -5.17 11.05 5.13
C SER A 197 -4.48 11.78 3.98
N ASN A 198 -5.10 12.82 3.41
CA ASN A 198 -4.41 13.72 2.49
C ASN A 198 -3.51 14.73 3.22
N PHE A 199 -3.45 14.66 4.54
CA PHE A 199 -2.69 15.54 5.41
C PHE A 199 -2.09 14.73 6.56
N TYR A 200 -0.78 14.79 6.76
CA TYR A 200 -0.14 14.17 7.91
C TYR A 200 1.08 14.98 8.38
N THR A 201 1.40 14.83 9.67
CA THR A 201 2.59 15.43 10.25
C THR A 201 3.70 14.39 10.29
N GLN A 202 4.80 14.66 9.60
CA GLN A 202 6.01 13.88 9.66
C GLN A 202 6.95 14.49 10.70
N ARG A 203 7.23 13.72 11.76
CA ARG A 203 8.19 14.13 12.78
C ARG A 203 9.60 13.79 12.32
N VAL A 204 10.48 14.77 12.36
CA VAL A 204 11.91 14.62 12.05
C VAL A 204 12.69 15.14 13.25
N LEU A 205 13.93 14.69 13.44
CA LEU A 205 14.78 15.19 14.53
C LEU A 205 14.86 16.73 14.47
N GLY A 206 14.26 17.39 15.46
CA GLY A 206 14.28 18.86 15.61
C GLY A 206 13.10 19.63 15.01
N ALA A 207 12.20 19.01 14.24
CA ALA A 207 11.01 19.70 13.72
C ALA A 207 9.88 18.77 13.27
N ASP A 208 8.64 19.25 13.41
CA ASP A 208 7.45 18.62 12.85
C ASP A 208 7.12 19.27 11.50
N PHE A 209 7.17 18.47 10.43
CA PHE A 209 6.84 18.92 9.07
C PHE A 209 5.44 18.47 8.70
N THR A 210 4.65 19.42 8.22
CA THR A 210 3.33 19.13 7.66
C THR A 210 3.46 18.72 6.20
N VAL A 211 3.01 17.51 5.88
CA VAL A 211 2.98 16.97 4.52
C VAL A 211 1.53 16.85 4.07
N VAL A 212 1.24 17.39 2.88
CA VAL A 212 -0.05 17.26 2.21
C VAL A 212 0.17 16.36 1.00
N ASN A 213 -0.86 15.59 0.61
CA ASN A 213 -0.81 14.75 -0.58
C ASN A 213 -0.36 15.60 -1.80
N PRO A 214 0.80 15.29 -2.40
CA PRO A 214 1.37 16.11 -3.47
C PRO A 214 0.48 16.14 -4.71
N HIS A 215 -0.22 15.04 -5.02
CA HIS A 215 -1.15 15.01 -6.16
C HIS A 215 -2.35 15.94 -5.94
N LEU A 216 -2.88 15.99 -4.71
CA LEU A 216 -3.97 16.90 -4.36
C LEU A 216 -3.52 18.36 -4.47
N ILE A 217 -2.32 18.69 -4.00
CA ILE A 217 -1.79 20.06 -4.14
C ILE A 217 -1.69 20.45 -5.61
N GLU A 218 -1.14 19.57 -6.45
CA GLU A 218 -0.98 19.86 -7.88
C GLU A 218 -2.33 20.15 -8.56
N ASP A 219 -3.34 19.32 -8.30
CA ASP A 219 -4.68 19.53 -8.87
C ASP A 219 -5.35 20.80 -8.36
N LEU A 220 -5.21 21.11 -7.07
CA LEU A 220 -5.74 22.35 -6.49
C LEU A 220 -5.00 23.59 -7.00
N ALA A 221 -3.68 23.51 -7.16
CA ALA A 221 -2.85 24.61 -7.62
C ALA A 221 -3.13 24.93 -9.09
N ALA A 222 -3.24 23.91 -9.94
CA ALA A 222 -3.54 24.07 -11.36
C ALA A 222 -4.96 24.60 -11.62
N GLN A 223 -5.90 24.42 -10.69
CA GLN A 223 -7.23 25.06 -10.73
C GLN A 223 -7.27 26.43 -10.05
N GLY A 224 -6.15 26.94 -9.52
CA GLY A 224 -6.10 28.21 -8.79
C GLY A 224 -6.83 28.18 -7.45
N LEU A 225 -7.10 27.01 -6.89
CA LEU A 225 -7.82 26.80 -5.63
C LEU A 225 -6.87 26.78 -4.42
N TRP A 226 -5.59 26.43 -4.63
CA TRP A 226 -4.62 26.32 -3.55
C TRP A 226 -4.35 27.68 -2.89
N SER A 227 -4.68 27.80 -1.60
CA SER A 227 -4.52 29.01 -0.80
C SER A 227 -4.21 28.66 0.66
N LEU A 228 -3.72 29.65 1.42
CA LEU A 228 -3.48 29.47 2.86
C LEU A 228 -4.78 29.10 3.61
N ASP A 229 -5.89 29.77 3.27
CA ASP A 229 -7.22 29.47 3.84
C ASP A 229 -7.62 28.01 3.56
N LEU A 230 -7.44 27.54 2.33
CA LEU A 230 -7.77 26.15 1.95
C LEU A 230 -6.89 25.14 2.70
N LYS A 231 -5.61 25.46 2.90
CA LYS A 231 -4.71 24.65 3.72
C LYS A 231 -5.20 24.56 5.17
N GLU A 232 -5.63 25.66 5.75
CA GLU A 232 -6.20 25.69 7.11
C GLU A 232 -7.52 24.90 7.18
N GLU A 233 -8.35 24.94 6.14
CA GLU A 233 -9.58 24.11 6.01
C GLU A 233 -9.25 22.61 5.96
N LEU A 234 -8.23 22.21 5.20
CA LEU A 234 -7.76 20.83 5.14
C LEU A 234 -7.23 20.34 6.49
N ILE A 235 -6.51 21.19 7.22
CA ILE A 235 -6.03 20.88 8.58
C ILE A 235 -7.22 20.65 9.51
N ALA A 236 -8.19 21.57 9.50
CA ALA A 236 -9.39 21.46 10.33
C ALA A 236 -10.22 20.20 10.01
N ALA A 237 -10.24 19.78 8.75
CA ALA A 237 -10.90 18.58 8.28
C ALA A 237 -10.08 17.29 8.49
N ASN A 238 -8.93 17.35 9.18
CA ASN A 238 -8.00 16.22 9.38
C ASN A 238 -7.61 15.54 8.04
N GLY A 239 -7.38 16.34 6.99
CA GLY A 239 -7.02 15.86 5.66
C GLY A 239 -8.16 15.29 4.83
N SER A 240 -9.40 15.36 5.31
CA SER A 240 -10.58 15.08 4.48
C SER A 240 -10.85 16.25 3.53
N VAL A 241 -11.24 15.92 2.30
CA VAL A 241 -11.68 16.91 1.31
C VAL A 241 -13.21 16.99 1.18
N GLN A 242 -13.95 16.09 1.85
CA GLN A 242 -15.38 15.89 1.57
C GLN A 242 -16.25 17.09 1.94
N ASP A 243 -15.97 17.71 3.09
CA ASP A 243 -16.77 18.82 3.62
C ASP A 243 -16.30 20.20 3.11
N ILE A 244 -15.26 20.24 2.28
CA ILE A 244 -14.70 21.48 1.75
C ILE A 244 -15.42 21.86 0.46
N LEU A 245 -16.35 22.80 0.56
CA LEU A 245 -17.17 23.25 -0.56
C LEU A 245 -16.38 23.87 -1.72
N ALA A 246 -15.20 24.44 -1.44
CA ALA A 246 -14.32 25.00 -2.45
C ALA A 246 -13.71 23.95 -3.38
N ILE A 247 -13.63 22.69 -2.94
CA ILE A 247 -13.06 21.59 -3.74
C ILE A 247 -14.18 20.99 -4.60
N PRO A 248 -14.01 20.93 -5.93
CA PRO A 248 -14.96 20.32 -6.85
C PRO A 248 -15.32 18.86 -6.51
N PRO A 249 -16.57 18.40 -6.75
CA PRO A 249 -17.04 17.07 -6.35
C PRO A 249 -16.23 15.89 -6.92
N ASP A 250 -15.67 16.05 -8.11
CA ASP A 250 -14.81 15.09 -8.79
C ASP A 250 -13.46 14.92 -8.08
N LEU A 251 -12.80 16.01 -7.68
CA LEU A 251 -11.60 15.95 -6.83
C LEU A 251 -11.93 15.37 -5.46
N ARG A 252 -13.08 15.72 -4.86
CA ARG A 252 -13.52 15.11 -3.60
C ARG A 252 -13.71 13.59 -3.74
N ASN A 253 -14.24 13.14 -4.87
CA ASN A 253 -14.41 11.72 -5.15
C ASN A 253 -13.06 11.00 -5.34
N LEU A 254 -12.08 11.66 -5.97
CA LEU A 254 -10.76 11.10 -6.23
C LEU A 254 -9.90 10.99 -4.97
N TYR A 255 -9.93 12.02 -4.11
CA TYR A 255 -9.09 12.15 -2.93
C TYR A 255 -9.77 11.69 -1.64
N LYS A 256 -10.67 10.71 -1.74
CA LYS A 256 -11.25 10.07 -0.55
C LYS A 256 -10.16 9.46 0.33
N THR A 257 -10.25 9.70 1.63
CA THR A 257 -9.40 9.01 2.60
C THR A 257 -9.93 7.59 2.87
N VAL A 258 -9.10 6.75 3.48
CA VAL A 258 -9.49 5.38 3.86
C VAL A 258 -10.73 5.32 4.77
N TRP A 259 -10.99 6.40 5.52
CA TRP A 259 -12.16 6.51 6.42
C TRP A 259 -13.46 6.82 5.68
N GLU A 260 -13.36 7.34 4.46
CA GLU A 260 -14.49 7.73 3.60
C GLU A 260 -14.85 6.63 2.59
N ILE A 261 -13.94 5.68 2.37
CA ILE A 261 -14.17 4.51 1.52
C ILE A 261 -14.84 3.43 2.36
N LYS A 262 -15.93 2.85 1.85
CA LYS A 262 -16.61 1.72 2.51
C LYS A 262 -15.63 0.56 2.67
N GLN A 263 -15.45 0.05 3.89
CA GLN A 263 -14.54 -1.07 4.17
C GLN A 263 -14.83 -2.31 3.29
N ARG A 264 -16.09 -2.54 2.93
CA ARG A 264 -16.48 -3.63 2.02
C ARG A 264 -15.79 -3.53 0.66
N VAL A 265 -15.62 -2.32 0.12
CA VAL A 265 -14.90 -2.10 -1.15
C VAL A 265 -13.45 -2.54 -1.03
N LEU A 266 -12.79 -2.23 0.09
CA LEU A 266 -11.40 -2.65 0.32
C LEU A 266 -11.27 -4.17 0.41
N VAL A 267 -12.26 -4.83 1.02
CA VAL A 267 -12.35 -6.29 1.04
C VAL A 267 -12.61 -6.85 -0.36
N ASP A 268 -13.53 -6.27 -1.12
CA ASP A 268 -13.85 -6.75 -2.47
C ASP A 268 -12.64 -6.61 -3.42
N LEU A 269 -11.88 -5.50 -3.32
CA LEU A 269 -10.60 -5.34 -4.00
C LEU A 269 -9.56 -6.39 -3.56
N ALA A 270 -9.53 -6.76 -2.28
CA ALA A 270 -8.67 -7.83 -1.77
C ALA A 270 -9.04 -9.19 -2.34
N VAL A 271 -10.33 -9.46 -2.46
CA VAL A 271 -10.86 -10.68 -3.08
C VAL A 271 -10.51 -10.70 -4.58
N ASP A 272 -10.64 -9.58 -5.27
CA ASP A 272 -10.39 -9.48 -6.71
C ASP A 272 -8.94 -9.79 -7.10
N ARG A 273 -7.97 -9.43 -6.26
CA ARG A 273 -6.55 -9.76 -6.47
C ARG A 273 -6.11 -11.09 -5.88
N GLY A 274 -6.87 -11.67 -4.95
CA GLY A 274 -6.57 -12.94 -4.28
C GLY A 274 -6.21 -14.12 -5.22
N PRO A 275 -6.89 -14.28 -6.38
CA PRO A 275 -6.53 -15.27 -7.40
C PRO A 275 -5.10 -15.17 -7.95
N TYR A 276 -4.42 -14.04 -7.75
CA TYR A 276 -3.07 -13.79 -8.23
C TYR A 276 -2.06 -13.61 -7.08
N VAL A 277 -2.43 -14.03 -5.86
CA VAL A 277 -1.59 -13.99 -4.66
C VAL A 277 -1.50 -15.39 -4.08
N ASP A 278 -0.39 -16.09 -4.34
CA ASP A 278 -0.18 -17.48 -3.92
C ASP A 278 0.12 -17.62 -2.42
N GLN A 279 0.62 -16.56 -1.78
CA GLN A 279 0.71 -16.44 -0.32
C GLN A 279 -0.52 -15.73 0.25
N SER A 280 -0.38 -14.52 0.81
CA SER A 280 -1.49 -13.73 1.33
C SER A 280 -1.20 -12.24 1.19
N GLN A 281 -2.04 -11.42 1.80
CA GLN A 281 -1.98 -9.97 1.75
C GLN A 281 -2.22 -9.37 3.15
N ALA A 282 -1.44 -8.33 3.48
CA ALA A 282 -1.50 -7.62 4.75
C ALA A 282 -2.70 -6.65 4.83
N LEU A 283 -3.93 -7.17 4.76
CA LEU A 283 -5.15 -6.36 4.70
C LEU A 283 -5.47 -5.69 6.05
N ASN A 284 -5.28 -4.37 6.15
CA ASN A 284 -5.78 -3.61 7.28
C ASN A 284 -7.28 -3.29 7.11
N VAL A 285 -7.97 -3.19 8.24
CA VAL A 285 -9.38 -2.82 8.35
C VAL A 285 -9.48 -1.47 9.02
N TYR A 286 -10.29 -0.59 8.44
CA TYR A 286 -10.48 0.77 8.89
C TYR A 286 -11.93 0.97 9.33
N MET A 287 -12.13 1.26 10.62
CA MET A 287 -13.47 1.42 11.18
C MET A 287 -13.47 2.48 12.27
N SER A 288 -14.07 3.64 12.01
CA SER A 288 -14.11 4.74 12.98
C SER A 288 -14.91 4.39 14.24
N ASP A 289 -16.04 3.69 14.08
CA ASP A 289 -16.91 3.28 15.19
C ASP A 289 -17.12 1.76 15.15
N PRO A 290 -16.17 0.98 15.70
CA PRO A 290 -16.27 -0.47 15.71
C PRO A 290 -17.33 -0.94 16.70
N THR A 291 -18.20 -1.84 16.23
CA THR A 291 -19.16 -2.55 17.09
C THR A 291 -19.02 -4.04 16.86
N PHE A 292 -19.43 -4.85 17.84
CA PHE A 292 -19.41 -6.31 17.72
C PHE A 292 -20.13 -6.80 16.46
N GLY A 293 -21.29 -6.21 16.14
CA GLY A 293 -22.05 -6.55 14.93
C GLY A 293 -21.30 -6.22 13.64
N LYS A 294 -20.65 -5.05 13.55
CA LYS A 294 -19.86 -4.64 12.37
C LYS A 294 -18.64 -5.53 12.17
N LEU A 295 -17.89 -5.82 13.24
CA LEU A 295 -16.70 -6.66 13.20
C LEU A 295 -17.03 -8.12 12.88
N SER A 296 -18.05 -8.68 13.53
CA SER A 296 -18.51 -10.04 13.24
C SER A 296 -18.95 -10.17 11.78
N SER A 297 -19.77 -9.23 11.29
CA SER A 297 -20.20 -9.22 9.89
C SER A 297 -19.03 -9.14 8.91
N LEU A 298 -18.01 -8.34 9.23
CA LEU A 298 -16.80 -8.22 8.41
C LEU A 298 -15.99 -9.52 8.38
N HIS A 299 -15.74 -10.15 9.53
CA HIS A 299 -15.02 -11.42 9.61
C HIS A 299 -15.73 -12.54 8.85
N PHE A 300 -17.05 -12.68 9.03
CA PHE A 300 -17.84 -13.64 8.25
C PHE A 300 -17.90 -13.30 6.76
N TYR A 301 -17.81 -12.02 6.39
CA TYR A 301 -17.75 -11.62 4.98
C TYR A 301 -16.41 -11.99 4.35
N THR A 302 -15.29 -11.67 4.99
CA THR A 302 -13.94 -12.00 4.47
C THR A 302 -13.71 -13.50 4.38
N TRP A 303 -14.16 -14.26 5.39
CA TRP A 303 -14.11 -15.72 5.41
C TRP A 303 -14.93 -16.33 4.27
N ARG A 304 -16.21 -15.94 4.11
CA ARG A 304 -17.07 -16.46 3.02
C ARG A 304 -16.54 -16.13 1.63
N LYS A 305 -15.78 -15.04 1.50
CA LYS A 305 -15.15 -14.64 0.24
C LYS A 305 -13.82 -15.35 -0.03
N GLY A 306 -13.37 -16.23 0.87
CA GLY A 306 -12.17 -17.05 0.68
C GLY A 306 -10.85 -16.32 0.96
N LEU A 307 -10.87 -15.15 1.61
CA LEU A 307 -9.62 -14.46 1.95
C LEU A 307 -8.80 -15.28 2.95
N LYS A 308 -7.53 -15.52 2.60
CA LYS A 308 -6.55 -16.19 3.46
C LYS A 308 -6.23 -15.38 4.73
N THR A 309 -6.15 -14.06 4.60
CA THR A 309 -6.03 -13.12 5.73
C THR A 309 -7.22 -12.16 5.69
N GLY A 310 -8.18 -12.35 6.60
CA GLY A 310 -9.37 -11.51 6.69
C GLY A 310 -9.14 -10.14 7.34
N MET A 311 -8.16 -10.04 8.24
CA MET A 311 -7.76 -8.79 8.90
C MET A 311 -6.34 -8.94 9.48
N ARG A 312 -5.47 -7.97 9.19
CA ARG A 312 -4.16 -7.82 9.85
C ARG A 312 -4.28 -6.93 11.08
N PHE A 313 -4.63 -5.67 10.88
CA PHE A 313 -4.92 -4.72 11.95
C PHE A 313 -6.31 -4.13 11.80
N LEU A 314 -6.98 -3.93 12.93
CA LEU A 314 -8.14 -3.04 13.02
C LEU A 314 -7.62 -1.65 13.40
N LYS A 315 -7.68 -0.70 12.47
CA LYS A 315 -7.39 0.70 12.71
C LYS A 315 -8.71 1.42 13.01
N THR A 316 -8.78 1.99 14.21
CA THR A 316 -9.93 2.77 14.68
C THR A 316 -9.54 4.23 14.76
N ARG A 317 -10.55 5.10 14.78
CA ARG A 317 -10.35 6.53 15.01
C ARG A 317 -11.37 6.97 16.04
N ALA A 318 -10.90 7.44 17.20
CA ALA A 318 -11.80 7.91 18.24
C ALA A 318 -12.73 8.98 17.66
N VAL A 319 -14.03 8.91 17.96
CA VAL A 319 -15.02 9.91 17.50
C VAL A 319 -14.59 11.32 17.90
N SER A 320 -13.93 11.47 19.06
CA SER A 320 -13.35 12.71 19.56
C SER A 320 -12.09 13.19 18.82
N SER A 321 -11.37 12.32 18.11
CA SER A 321 -10.18 12.72 17.32
C SER A 321 -10.53 13.42 16.00
N THR A 322 -11.81 13.39 15.60
CA THR A 322 -12.37 14.36 14.63
C THR A 322 -12.31 15.79 15.19
N THR A 323 -12.06 15.94 16.49
CA THR A 323 -11.88 17.19 17.21
C THR A 323 -10.45 17.29 17.75
N LEU A 324 -9.43 17.04 16.93
CA LEU A 324 -8.21 17.85 17.07
C LEU A 324 -8.55 19.27 16.59
N LYS A 325 -9.39 19.96 17.37
CA LYS A 325 -9.36 21.41 17.46
C LYS A 325 -7.99 21.72 18.07
N ILE A 326 -6.94 21.67 17.24
CA ILE A 326 -5.90 22.68 17.38
C ILE A 326 -6.72 23.96 17.48
N ALA A 327 -6.54 24.71 18.58
CA ALA A 327 -7.20 25.98 18.76
C ALA A 327 -6.78 26.86 17.57
N LEU A 328 -7.52 26.76 16.48
CA LEU A 328 -7.38 27.62 15.32
C LEU A 328 -7.59 29.01 15.91
N ASP A 329 -6.61 29.88 15.71
CA ASP A 329 -6.68 31.27 16.13
C ASP A 329 -8.09 31.79 15.77
N PRO A 330 -8.83 32.43 16.68
CA PRO A 330 -10.13 33.02 16.37
C PRO A 330 -10.12 33.82 15.06
N LYS A 331 -8.99 34.44 14.71
CA LYS A 331 -8.78 35.11 13.41
C LYS A 331 -8.77 34.14 12.22
N VAL A 332 -8.19 32.95 12.35
CA VAL A 332 -8.27 31.87 11.36
C VAL A 332 -9.73 31.45 11.17
N VAL A 333 -10.46 31.20 12.26
CA VAL A 333 -11.88 30.81 12.19
C VAL A 333 -12.73 31.88 11.51
N GLU A 334 -12.51 33.15 11.83
CA GLU A 334 -13.20 34.27 11.18
C GLU A 334 -12.79 34.44 9.71
N ARG A 335 -11.51 34.23 9.36
CA ARG A 335 -11.06 34.19 7.96
C ARG A 335 -11.72 33.06 7.19
N MET A 336 -11.81 31.86 7.75
CA MET A 336 -12.50 30.71 7.13
C MET A 336 -13.98 31.01 6.90
N LYS A 337 -14.69 31.56 7.88
CA LYS A 337 -16.09 32.00 7.72
C LYS A 337 -16.23 33.08 6.65
N ALA A 338 -15.34 34.06 6.63
CA ALA A 338 -15.35 35.13 5.63
C ALA A 338 -15.02 34.61 4.22
N SER A 339 -14.08 33.67 4.09
CA SER A 339 -13.72 33.01 2.83
C SER A 339 -14.91 32.18 2.33
N ALA A 340 -15.54 31.38 3.19
CA ALA A 340 -16.75 30.63 2.88
C ALA A 340 -17.93 31.54 2.51
N ALA A 341 -18.13 32.67 3.21
CA ALA A 341 -19.17 33.65 2.91
C ALA A 341 -18.93 34.38 1.57
N ARG A 342 -17.68 34.75 1.24
CA ARG A 342 -17.32 35.33 -0.07
C ARG A 342 -17.53 34.33 -1.21
N ARG A 343 -17.25 33.05 -0.97
CA ARG A 343 -17.51 31.95 -1.92
C ARG A 343 -19.01 31.72 -2.11
N ALA A 344 -19.80 31.72 -1.03
CA ALA A 344 -21.26 31.61 -1.08
C ALA A 344 -21.94 32.81 -1.75
N ALA A 345 -21.32 34.00 -1.68
CA ALA A 345 -21.78 35.22 -2.35
C ALA A 345 -21.46 35.26 -3.87
N GLY A 346 -20.96 34.17 -4.47
CA GLY A 346 -20.85 34.03 -5.93
C GLY A 346 -19.72 34.80 -6.59
N THR A 347 -18.69 35.24 -5.85
CA THR A 347 -17.57 36.01 -6.42
C THR A 347 -16.38 35.16 -6.90
N PHE A 348 -16.47 33.83 -6.76
CA PHE A 348 -15.57 32.89 -7.43
C PHE A 348 -16.36 32.12 -8.49
N ALA A 349 -15.93 32.20 -9.74
CA ALA A 349 -16.38 31.27 -10.77
C ALA A 349 -15.98 29.87 -10.31
N VAL A 350 -16.97 29.01 -10.01
CA VAL A 350 -16.72 27.58 -9.82
C VAL A 350 -15.98 27.11 -11.08
N PRO A 351 -14.74 26.62 -10.97
CA PRO A 351 -14.03 26.11 -12.13
C PRO A 351 -14.91 25.04 -12.80
N PRO A 352 -14.97 25.00 -14.13
CA PRO A 352 -15.74 23.98 -14.82
C PRO A 352 -15.29 22.58 -14.32
N PRO A 353 -16.21 21.62 -14.13
CA PRO A 353 -15.87 20.26 -13.69
C PRO A 353 -14.76 19.67 -14.56
N LEU A 354 -13.96 18.74 -14.03
CA LEU A 354 -12.82 18.12 -14.74
C LEU A 354 -13.25 17.57 -16.11
N SER A 355 -14.47 17.06 -16.23
CA SER A 355 -15.04 16.61 -17.51
C SER A 355 -15.14 17.71 -18.57
N GLN A 356 -15.35 18.97 -18.18
CA GLN A 356 -15.40 20.13 -19.06
C GLN A 356 -14.01 20.74 -19.34
N ILE A 357 -13.07 20.68 -18.39
CA ILE A 357 -11.65 21.02 -18.64
C ILE A 357 -11.04 20.00 -19.61
N ARG A 358 -11.36 18.71 -19.45
CA ARG A 358 -10.97 17.60 -20.34
C ARG A 358 -11.41 17.83 -21.78
N ASN A 359 -12.58 18.44 -22.00
CA ASN A 359 -13.10 18.71 -23.34
C ASN A 359 -12.51 19.97 -24.00
N ARG A 360 -11.97 20.94 -23.24
CA ARG A 360 -11.30 22.12 -23.82
C ARG A 360 -9.95 21.80 -24.44
N VAL A 361 -9.26 20.75 -23.98
CA VAL A 361 -8.02 20.26 -24.60
C VAL A 361 -8.32 19.46 -25.88
N MET A 362 -9.50 18.82 -25.97
CA MET A 362 -9.89 17.97 -27.10
C MET A 362 -10.50 18.72 -28.29
N ASN A 363 -11.18 19.85 -28.08
CA ASN A 363 -11.88 20.60 -29.12
C ASN A 363 -11.17 21.91 -29.50
N GLY A 364 -10.01 21.79 -30.16
CA GLY A 364 -9.56 22.73 -31.21
C GLY A 364 -8.93 24.07 -30.81
N GLY A 365 -7.74 24.32 -31.38
CA GLY A 365 -7.35 25.66 -31.84
C GLY A 365 -6.02 26.14 -31.29
N GLY A 366 -4.97 26.13 -32.12
CA GLY A 366 -3.82 26.98 -31.92
C GLY A 366 -4.29 28.44 -31.83
N GLY A 367 -4.29 28.99 -30.62
CA GLY A 367 -4.71 30.34 -30.34
C GLY A 367 -3.96 30.78 -29.08
N GLY A 368 -3.08 31.76 -29.26
CA GLY A 368 -2.13 32.20 -28.24
C GLY A 368 -2.75 32.49 -26.89
N ILE A 369 -1.95 32.23 -25.85
CA ILE A 369 -2.16 32.69 -24.48
C ILE A 369 -2.34 34.21 -24.55
N MET A 370 -3.60 34.68 -24.50
CA MET A 370 -3.87 36.11 -24.35
C MET A 370 -3.47 36.50 -22.93
N ASN A 371 -2.46 37.37 -22.89
CA ASN A 371 -2.03 38.14 -21.74
C ASN A 371 -3.20 39.06 -21.32
N GLY A 372 -4.01 38.60 -20.37
CA GLY A 372 -5.08 39.38 -19.74
C GLY A 372 -4.66 39.78 -18.33
N SER A 373 -4.16 41.00 -18.19
CA SER A 373 -3.75 41.65 -16.96
C SER A 373 -4.85 41.67 -15.89
N ASN A 374 -4.68 40.88 -14.83
CA ASN A 374 -5.19 41.19 -13.49
C ASN A 374 -4.02 41.14 -12.52
N HIS A 375 -3.25 42.24 -12.51
CA HIS A 375 -2.28 42.55 -11.48
C HIS A 375 -3.00 43.07 -10.24
N SER A 376 -3.31 42.20 -9.29
CA SER A 376 -3.29 42.51 -7.87
C SER A 376 -3.65 41.26 -7.05
N ALA A 377 -2.77 40.89 -6.11
CA ALA A 377 -2.89 39.79 -5.16
C ALA A 377 -2.50 38.39 -5.66
N ASN A 378 -1.25 38.23 -6.12
CA ASN A 378 -0.52 36.96 -6.01
C ASN A 378 0.99 37.23 -6.15
N ASN A 379 1.67 37.39 -5.02
CA ASN A 379 3.13 37.35 -4.97
C ASN A 379 3.53 36.27 -3.97
N LEU A 380 3.45 35.01 -4.40
CA LEU A 380 4.47 34.05 -4.00
C LEU A 380 5.50 34.07 -5.12
N SER A 381 6.72 34.47 -4.81
CA SER A 381 7.78 34.56 -5.82
C SER A 381 8.07 33.15 -6.36
N GLN A 382 8.52 33.06 -7.61
CA GLN A 382 9.01 31.82 -8.22
C GLN A 382 10.05 31.09 -7.33
N GLN A 383 10.76 31.83 -6.48
CA GLN A 383 11.67 31.29 -5.45
C GLN A 383 10.97 30.54 -4.31
N GLN A 384 9.75 30.95 -3.90
CA GLN A 384 8.98 30.26 -2.85
C GLN A 384 8.31 28.99 -3.36
N LEU A 385 7.94 28.94 -4.64
CA LEU A 385 7.50 27.71 -5.32
C LEU A 385 8.66 26.71 -5.51
N GLN A 386 9.87 27.18 -5.79
CA GLN A 386 11.07 26.32 -5.85
C GLN A 386 11.44 25.72 -4.48
N GLN A 387 11.27 26.44 -3.37
CA GLN A 387 11.54 25.90 -2.03
C GLN A 387 10.58 24.76 -1.62
N LEU A 388 9.39 24.70 -2.22
CA LEU A 388 8.44 23.59 -2.01
C LEU A 388 8.69 22.40 -2.95
N GLN A 389 9.59 22.52 -3.93
CA GLN A 389 9.83 21.52 -4.99
C GLN A 389 11.25 20.93 -5.01
N HIS A 390 12.12 21.23 -4.04
CA HIS A 390 13.47 20.66 -3.97
C HIS A 390 13.65 19.58 -2.88
N PRO A 391 13.88 18.31 -3.25
CA PRO A 391 14.39 17.26 -2.36
C PRO A 391 15.93 17.27 -2.27
N GLN A 392 16.57 18.44 -2.29
CA GLN A 392 18.03 18.57 -2.25
C GLN A 392 18.53 19.02 -0.86
N GLN A 393 18.46 18.09 0.09
CA GLN A 393 19.47 17.95 1.14
C GLN A 393 19.79 16.45 1.34
N GLN A 394 20.17 15.78 0.24
CA GLN A 394 21.03 14.61 0.33
C GLN A 394 22.48 15.13 0.24
N GLN A 395 23.09 15.44 1.38
CA GLN A 395 24.55 15.54 1.46
C GLN A 395 25.09 14.33 2.23
N HIS A 396 25.96 13.61 1.51
CA HIS A 396 26.91 12.58 1.93
C HIS A 396 26.82 12.01 3.35
N PHE A 397 26.50 10.72 3.44
CA PHE A 397 27.18 9.83 4.38
C PHE A 397 27.96 8.78 3.59
N GLY A 398 29.26 9.05 3.48
CA GLY A 398 30.24 8.17 2.86
C GLY A 398 30.61 7.00 3.76
N LEU A 399 30.95 5.91 3.08
CA LEU A 399 31.52 4.67 3.59
C LEU A 399 32.87 4.89 4.31
N LEU A 400 33.11 4.01 5.30
CA LEU A 400 34.39 3.62 5.94
C LEU A 400 34.93 4.49 7.11
N ASN A 401 34.97 3.87 8.30
CA ASN A 401 36.08 4.03 9.25
C ASN A 401 36.94 2.74 9.18
N PRO A 402 38.24 2.81 8.84
CA PRO A 402 39.11 1.66 8.63
C PRO A 402 39.95 1.31 9.87
N ASN A 403 39.34 1.27 11.07
CA ASN A 403 40.02 0.80 12.28
C ASN A 403 39.07 -0.03 13.13
N GLY A 404 39.44 -1.30 13.30
CA GLY A 404 38.67 -2.26 14.06
C GLY A 404 38.50 -1.86 15.52
N ASN A 405 37.24 -1.87 15.95
CA ASN A 405 36.83 -2.44 17.22
C ASN A 405 35.37 -2.86 17.05
N HIS A 406 35.13 -4.17 17.17
CA HIS A 406 33.81 -4.76 17.12
C HIS A 406 33.01 -4.36 18.35
N THR A 407 31.88 -3.68 18.14
CA THR A 407 30.76 -3.67 19.10
C THR A 407 29.53 -4.17 18.37
N ASN A 408 28.87 -5.17 18.96
CA ASN A 408 27.79 -5.97 18.40
C ASN A 408 26.44 -5.22 18.31
N ASP A 409 26.37 -4.09 17.59
CA ASP A 409 25.14 -3.29 17.47
C ASP A 409 24.51 -3.31 16.06
N GLU A 410 24.83 -4.30 15.22
CA GLU A 410 24.27 -4.41 13.85
C GLU A 410 23.11 -5.41 13.71
N TRP A 411 22.55 -5.95 14.80
CA TRP A 411 21.44 -6.92 14.72
C TRP A 411 20.08 -6.44 15.26
N ASP A 412 19.95 -5.22 15.80
CA ASP A 412 18.67 -4.71 16.33
C ASP A 412 17.83 -3.85 15.34
N MET A 413 18.18 -3.86 14.05
CA MET A 413 17.42 -3.16 13.00
C MET A 413 16.33 -4.03 12.31
N PHE A 414 16.00 -5.19 12.88
CA PHE A 414 14.95 -6.07 12.37
C PHE A 414 14.03 -6.59 13.48
N GLY A 415 12.95 -5.85 13.75
CA GLY A 415 11.78 -6.34 14.48
C GLY A 415 11.86 -6.23 16.01
N GLY A 416 11.24 -5.19 16.55
CA GLY A 416 10.97 -5.08 17.98
C GLY A 416 10.66 -3.65 18.37
N SER A 417 9.39 -3.23 18.31
CA SER A 417 8.98 -2.14 19.19
C SER A 417 8.81 -2.74 20.57
N GLN A 418 9.82 -2.60 21.41
CA GLN A 418 9.61 -2.52 22.85
C GLN A 418 8.66 -1.34 23.07
N ALA A 419 7.40 -1.63 23.37
CA ALA A 419 6.57 -0.69 24.08
C ALA A 419 7.12 -0.67 25.50
N THR A 420 7.86 0.38 25.83
CA THR A 420 8.17 0.71 27.20
C THR A 420 6.86 1.01 27.92
N ASP A 421 6.53 0.16 28.89
CA ASP A 421 5.67 0.51 30.01
C ASP A 421 6.22 1.78 30.68
N ASP A 422 5.35 2.78 30.82
CA ASP A 422 5.33 3.70 31.95
C ASP A 422 4.06 4.55 31.88
N GLY A 423 3.19 4.40 32.88
CA GLY A 423 2.22 5.45 33.23
C GLY A 423 0.80 5.02 33.58
N CYS A 424 0.65 4.40 34.75
CA CYS A 424 -0.51 4.48 35.66
C CYS A 424 -1.74 3.62 35.34
N LEU A 425 -1.87 2.49 36.05
CA LEU A 425 -2.78 2.36 37.20
C LEU A 425 -2.29 1.16 38.05
N ASN A 426 -1.65 1.48 39.17
CA ASN A 426 -1.55 0.54 40.29
C ASN A 426 -2.92 0.51 40.96
N ASP A 427 -3.57 -0.64 40.96
CA ASP A 427 -4.42 -1.07 42.06
C ASP A 427 -4.19 -2.57 42.22
N ASP A 428 -3.56 -2.91 43.34
CA ASP A 428 -3.42 -4.26 43.85
C ASP A 428 -4.81 -4.87 44.06
N ASP A 429 -5.13 -5.96 43.36
CA ASP A 429 -6.05 -7.00 43.85
C ASP A 429 -5.96 -8.27 42.99
N GLY A 430 -5.48 -9.34 43.62
CA GLY A 430 -5.91 -10.72 43.36
C GLY A 430 -5.59 -11.35 42.00
N ALA A 431 -4.67 -12.34 42.01
CA ALA A 431 -4.55 -13.34 40.97
C ALA A 431 -5.93 -13.93 40.59
N SER A 432 -6.37 -13.68 39.35
CA SER A 432 -7.50 -14.40 38.75
C SER A 432 -6.97 -15.30 37.64
N ASP A 433 -6.83 -16.57 38.03
CA ASP A 433 -6.69 -17.73 37.18
C ASP A 433 -7.84 -17.74 36.15
N TYR A 434 -7.56 -17.46 34.87
CA TYR A 434 -8.52 -17.73 33.80
C TYR A 434 -8.50 -19.22 33.46
N SER A 435 -8.99 -20.04 34.39
CA SER A 435 -9.47 -21.38 34.08
C SER A 435 -10.89 -21.25 33.53
N VAL A 436 -11.08 -21.66 32.28
CA VAL A 436 -12.41 -21.69 31.64
C VAL A 436 -13.29 -22.65 32.46
N SER A 437 -14.30 -22.10 33.14
CA SER A 437 -15.18 -22.90 33.99
C SER A 437 -16.09 -23.76 33.12
N GLN A 438 -16.41 -24.98 33.57
CA GLN A 438 -17.34 -25.90 32.87
C GLN A 438 -18.72 -25.28 32.57
N ARG A 439 -19.09 -24.16 33.21
CA ARG A 439 -20.32 -23.42 32.92
C ARG A 439 -20.31 -22.74 31.54
N ASP A 440 -19.17 -22.25 31.09
CA ASP A 440 -19.06 -21.54 29.80
C ASP A 440 -19.14 -22.52 28.62
N SER A 441 -18.67 -23.74 28.81
CA SER A 441 -18.84 -24.84 27.86
C SER A 441 -20.32 -25.27 27.71
N GLN A 442 -21.10 -25.25 28.80
CA GLN A 442 -22.53 -25.59 28.74
C GLN A 442 -23.38 -24.48 28.13
N ALA A 443 -22.99 -23.21 28.26
CA ALA A 443 -23.63 -22.09 27.56
C ALA A 443 -23.42 -22.19 26.04
N TYR A 444 -22.23 -22.65 25.62
CA TYR A 444 -21.89 -22.85 24.20
C TYR A 444 -22.67 -24.01 23.57
N LYS A 445 -22.79 -25.15 24.28
CA LYS A 445 -23.59 -26.31 23.81
C LYS A 445 -25.09 -26.01 23.67
N ARG A 446 -25.63 -25.13 24.51
CA ARG A 446 -27.04 -24.69 24.39
C ARG A 446 -27.32 -23.79 23.20
N ALA A 447 -26.30 -23.09 22.68
CA ALA A 447 -26.46 -22.14 21.58
C ALA A 447 -26.38 -22.79 20.19
N PHE A 448 -25.73 -23.95 20.06
CA PHE A 448 -25.38 -24.51 18.75
C PHE A 448 -25.81 -25.96 18.49
N GLY A 449 -26.38 -26.67 19.47
CA GLY A 449 -26.86 -28.04 19.25
C GLY A 449 -25.73 -29.05 19.02
N ASP A 450 -26.04 -30.34 19.16
CA ASP A 450 -25.07 -31.44 19.11
C ASP A 450 -24.64 -31.78 17.66
N ASP A 451 -23.98 -30.84 16.98
CA ASP A 451 -23.25 -31.14 15.75
C ASP A 451 -21.89 -31.78 16.11
N GLU A 452 -21.84 -33.12 16.09
CA GLU A 452 -20.66 -33.93 16.44
C GLU A 452 -19.43 -33.66 15.53
N ASP A 453 -19.60 -32.99 14.38
CA ASP A 453 -18.50 -32.64 13.46
C ASP A 453 -17.61 -31.47 13.94
N PHE A 454 -18.05 -30.69 14.94
CA PHE A 454 -17.26 -29.54 15.44
C PHE A 454 -16.16 -29.94 16.44
N GLY A 455 -16.34 -31.06 17.15
CA GLY A 455 -15.43 -31.51 18.22
C GLY A 455 -14.06 -31.96 17.72
N GLU A 456 -14.00 -32.69 16.60
CA GLU A 456 -12.74 -33.23 16.07
C GLU A 456 -11.85 -32.16 15.43
N SER A 457 -12.43 -31.11 14.84
CA SER A 457 -11.65 -30.02 14.20
C SER A 457 -10.91 -29.12 15.20
N TRP A 458 -11.43 -29.00 16.43
CA TRP A 458 -10.85 -28.14 17.46
C TRP A 458 -9.71 -28.84 18.21
N GLU A 459 -9.81 -30.15 18.45
CA GLU A 459 -8.71 -30.95 19.02
C GLU A 459 -7.54 -31.13 18.05
N THR A 460 -7.79 -31.15 16.73
CA THR A 460 -6.70 -31.12 15.73
C THR A 460 -6.06 -29.74 15.60
N GLY A 461 -6.84 -28.66 15.68
CA GLY A 461 -6.31 -27.28 15.65
C GLY A 461 -5.41 -26.92 16.85
N SER A 462 -5.72 -27.46 18.02
CA SER A 462 -4.92 -27.23 19.24
C SER A 462 -3.62 -28.06 19.29
N ARG A 463 -3.49 -29.13 18.49
CA ARG A 463 -2.23 -29.87 18.30
C ARG A 463 -1.29 -29.26 17.24
N ILE A 464 -1.79 -28.38 16.36
CA ILE A 464 -0.97 -27.67 15.36
C ILE A 464 -0.36 -26.38 15.94
N PHE A 465 -0.99 -25.78 16.95
CA PHE A 465 -0.52 -24.55 17.62
C PHE A 465 0.08 -24.78 19.02
N GLY A 466 0.33 -26.03 19.44
CA GLY A 466 0.93 -26.38 20.72
C GLY A 466 2.24 -27.15 20.56
N GLY A 467 3.37 -26.45 20.64
CA GLY A 467 4.72 -27.04 20.71
C GLY A 467 5.32 -26.91 22.11
N SER A 468 5.14 -27.96 22.91
CA SER A 468 5.89 -28.40 24.11
C SER A 468 6.25 -27.40 25.22
N GLY A 469 5.47 -27.43 26.30
CA GLY A 469 6.05 -27.40 27.64
C GLY A 469 6.37 -28.83 28.10
N GLY A 470 7.52 -29.03 28.74
CA GLY A 470 7.82 -30.25 29.49
C GLY A 470 9.31 -30.51 29.81
N GLU A 471 9.66 -30.27 31.08
CA GLU A 471 10.75 -30.91 31.87
C GLU A 471 12.21 -30.47 31.57
N GLY A 472 13.07 -30.12 32.53
CA GLY A 472 13.02 -30.04 33.99
C GLY A 472 14.46 -30.01 34.55
N GLY A 473 14.66 -29.34 35.69
CA GLY A 473 15.76 -29.65 36.63
C GLY A 473 16.90 -28.63 36.73
N GLY A 474 17.11 -28.12 37.96
CA GLY A 474 18.35 -27.47 38.41
C GLY A 474 18.17 -26.07 38.92
#